data_AF-A0A8I5NBZ7-F1
#
_entry.id   AF-A0A8I5NBZ7-F1
#
_cell.length_a   1.000
_cell.length_b   1.000
_cell.length_c   1.000
_cell.angle_alpha   90.00
_cell.angle_beta   90.00
_cell.angle_gamma   90.00
#
_symmetry.space_group_name_H-M   'P 1'
#
loop_
_entity.id
_entity.type
_entity.pdbx_description
1 polymer ?
#
loop_
_entity_poly.entity_id
_entity_poly.type
_entity_poly.pdbx_seq_one_letter_code
_entity_poly.pdbx_strand_id
1 'polypeptide(L)'
;MLCGARAPGDTGPSQSLPPCSPLVLPVLFSHSSSSQARNLPVWLPNQDEPLPGSSCAIRVGDKVPYDICLPDHSVLTLQLPVTASVREVMAALAQEDGWTKGQVLVKVNSAGDAIGLQPDARGVATSLGLNERLFVVNPQEVHELTPHPDQLGPTVGSAEGLDLVSAKDLAGQLTDHDWSLFNSIHQVELIYYALGPQHLRDVTTANLERFMRRFNELQYWVATELCLCPVPGPRAQLLRKFIKLAAHLKEQKNLNSFFAVMFGLSNSAISRLAHTWEVGVVWRAPLLR
;
A
#
# COMPACT_ATOMS: atom_id res chain seq x y z
N MET A 1 11.35 19.84 -0.17
CA MET A 1 12.38 20.06 -1.21
C MET A 1 11.68 20.40 -2.51
N LEU A 2 11.68 21.67 -2.89
CA LEU A 2 11.24 22.12 -4.21
C LEU A 2 12.33 21.76 -5.22
N CYS A 3 12.00 20.97 -6.26
CA CYS A 3 12.93 20.74 -7.36
C CYS A 3 13.03 22.00 -8.21
N GLY A 4 14.24 22.58 -8.26
CA GLY A 4 14.58 23.72 -9.10
C GLY A 4 14.59 23.34 -10.58
N ALA A 5 14.15 24.30 -11.39
CA ALA A 5 14.22 24.24 -12.85
C ALA A 5 15.68 24.17 -13.32
N ARG A 6 16.01 23.22 -14.19
CA ARG A 6 17.29 23.17 -14.91
C ARG A 6 17.12 23.84 -16.27
N ALA A 7 17.95 24.85 -16.55
CA ALA A 7 18.02 25.55 -17.83
C ALA A 7 18.67 24.67 -18.93
N PRO A 8 18.41 24.91 -20.23
CA PRO A 8 18.86 24.05 -21.31
C PRO A 8 20.30 24.39 -21.71
N GLY A 9 21.20 23.40 -21.75
CA GLY A 9 22.56 23.64 -22.26
C GLY A 9 23.68 22.64 -21.94
N ASP A 10 23.47 21.56 -21.18
CA ASP A 10 24.54 20.60 -20.86
C ASP A 10 24.34 19.25 -21.57
N THR A 11 25.17 18.98 -22.58
CA THR A 11 25.35 17.65 -23.18
C THR A 11 26.50 16.92 -22.46
N GLY A 12 26.17 16.01 -21.56
CA GLY A 12 27.09 15.05 -20.92
C GLY A 12 26.65 13.59 -21.17
N PRO A 13 27.55 12.60 -21.05
CA PRO A 13 27.45 11.34 -21.77
C PRO A 13 26.34 10.43 -21.21
N SER A 14 25.71 9.70 -22.14
CA SER A 14 24.67 8.70 -21.93
C SER A 14 25.14 7.58 -20.99
N GLN A 15 24.83 7.72 -19.70
CA GLN A 15 24.86 6.61 -18.75
C GLN A 15 23.58 5.79 -18.93
N SER A 16 23.74 4.55 -19.38
CA SER A 16 22.69 3.54 -19.36
C SER A 16 22.27 3.28 -17.91
N LEU A 17 21.12 3.83 -17.52
CA LEU A 17 20.49 3.58 -16.22
C LEU A 17 20.03 2.11 -16.15
N PRO A 18 20.12 1.46 -14.98
CA PRO A 18 19.74 0.07 -14.81
C PRO A 18 18.25 -0.13 -15.14
N PRO A 19 17.85 -1.34 -15.59
CA PRO A 19 16.45 -1.64 -15.84
C PRO A 19 15.64 -1.42 -14.56
N CYS A 20 14.51 -0.73 -14.69
CA CYS A 20 13.61 -0.47 -13.56
C CYS A 20 13.21 -1.79 -12.90
N SER A 21 13.55 -1.96 -11.63
CA SER A 21 12.98 -3.02 -10.80
C SER A 21 11.45 -2.93 -10.89
N PRO A 22 10.74 -4.07 -10.99
CA PRO A 22 9.29 -4.08 -11.03
C PRO A 22 8.76 -3.60 -9.67
N LEU A 23 8.52 -2.30 -9.56
CA LEU A 23 7.48 -1.79 -8.68
C LEU A 23 6.19 -2.38 -9.20
N VAL A 24 5.35 -2.94 -8.32
CA VAL A 24 3.87 -3.02 -8.39
C VAL A 24 3.39 -4.09 -7.39
N LEU A 25 2.10 -4.14 -7.08
CA LEU A 25 1.49 -4.45 -5.78
C LEU A 25 0.26 -5.38 -5.92
N PRO A 26 0.20 -6.67 -5.52
CA PRO A 26 -1.04 -7.42 -5.64
C PRO A 26 -1.83 -7.34 -4.35
N VAL A 27 -3.07 -7.81 -4.45
CA VAL A 27 -3.99 -8.09 -3.34
C VAL A 27 -4.81 -6.88 -2.90
N LEU A 28 -5.83 -6.59 -3.70
CA LEU A 28 -7.17 -6.63 -3.13
C LEU A 28 -7.57 -8.11 -2.97
N PHE A 29 -7.87 -8.47 -1.72
CA PHE A 29 -8.50 -9.73 -1.27
C PHE A 29 -7.68 -11.02 -1.32
N SER A 30 -6.98 -11.34 -0.22
CA SER A 30 -6.88 -12.74 0.22
C SER A 30 -8.18 -13.06 0.95
N HIS A 31 -9.08 -13.80 0.31
CA HIS A 31 -10.09 -14.58 1.01
C HIS A 31 -9.53 -15.98 1.26
N SER A 32 -9.70 -16.44 2.50
CA SER A 32 -9.71 -17.87 2.80
C SER A 32 -10.66 -18.58 1.85
N SER A 33 -10.16 -19.66 1.25
CA SER A 33 -10.82 -20.56 0.31
C SER A 33 -12.31 -20.82 0.61
N SER A 34 -13.18 -20.38 -0.31
CA SER A 34 -14.47 -21.01 -0.59
C SER A 34 -14.94 -20.65 -2.00
N SER A 35 -15.56 -21.63 -2.64
CA SER A 35 -15.86 -21.81 -4.06
C SER A 35 -16.86 -20.83 -4.72
N GLN A 36 -16.57 -20.51 -5.99
CA GLN A 36 -17.48 -20.07 -7.08
C GLN A 36 -18.37 -18.82 -6.86
N ALA A 37 -18.01 -17.69 -7.49
CA ALA A 37 -18.96 -16.71 -8.02
C ALA A 37 -18.32 -15.78 -9.08
N ARG A 38 -19.18 -15.16 -9.89
CA ARG A 38 -18.99 -14.65 -11.26
C ARG A 38 -18.16 -13.36 -11.40
N ASN A 39 -17.62 -13.17 -12.60
CA ASN A 39 -16.82 -12.03 -13.10
C ASN A 39 -17.41 -10.64 -12.76
N LEU A 40 -16.86 -9.99 -11.73
CA LEU A 40 -16.94 -8.55 -11.47
C LEU A 40 -15.52 -7.99 -11.27
N PRO A 41 -15.22 -6.71 -11.59
CA PRO A 41 -13.92 -6.14 -11.31
C PRO A 41 -13.61 -6.17 -9.81
N VAL A 42 -12.47 -6.75 -9.44
CA VAL A 42 -11.97 -7.01 -8.07
C VAL A 42 -11.89 -5.76 -7.16
N TRP A 43 -12.13 -4.56 -7.69
CA TRP A 43 -12.05 -3.28 -6.99
C TRP A 43 -13.36 -2.77 -6.38
N LEU A 44 -14.50 -3.36 -6.74
CA LEU A 44 -15.79 -3.00 -6.15
C LEU A 44 -16.15 -4.01 -5.04
N PRO A 45 -16.67 -3.55 -3.89
CA PRO A 45 -17.23 -4.45 -2.89
C PRO A 45 -18.32 -5.33 -3.53
N ASN A 46 -18.29 -6.63 -3.24
CA ASN A 46 -19.37 -7.54 -3.62
C ASN A 46 -20.68 -7.04 -3.00
N GLN A 47 -21.77 -6.96 -3.79
CA GLN A 47 -23.07 -6.49 -3.29
C GLN A 47 -23.74 -7.46 -2.31
N ASP A 48 -23.15 -8.63 -2.05
CA ASP A 48 -23.66 -9.65 -1.11
C ASP A 48 -22.98 -9.61 0.28
N GLU A 49 -22.08 -8.66 0.56
CA GLU A 49 -21.59 -8.42 1.93
C GLU A 49 -22.56 -7.48 2.68
N PRO A 50 -23.10 -7.86 3.86
CA PRO A 50 -23.97 -6.99 4.62
C PRO A 50 -23.20 -5.72 4.96
N LEU A 51 -23.69 -4.56 4.51
CA LEU A 51 -23.15 -3.24 4.84
C LEU A 51 -22.84 -3.19 6.34
N PRO A 52 -21.58 -3.08 6.77
CA PRO A 52 -21.27 -2.97 8.19
C PRO A 52 -21.70 -1.57 8.63
N GLY A 53 -22.85 -1.49 9.29
CA GLY A 53 -23.14 -0.35 10.13
C GLY A 53 -22.04 -0.24 11.19
N SER A 54 -21.52 0.97 11.39
CA SER A 54 -20.60 1.36 12.48
C SER A 54 -19.13 0.96 12.30
N SER A 55 -18.29 1.95 12.00
CA SER A 55 -16.82 2.01 12.15
C SER A 55 -16.10 0.68 12.47
N CYS A 56 -15.42 0.11 11.48
CA CYS A 56 -14.46 -1.00 11.63
C CYS A 56 -13.13 -0.49 12.24
N ALA A 57 -13.24 0.21 13.38
CA ALA A 57 -12.10 0.71 14.13
C ALA A 57 -11.43 -0.44 14.89
N ILE A 58 -10.12 -0.58 14.71
CA ILE A 58 -9.29 -1.55 15.41
C ILE A 58 -9.07 -1.06 16.84
N ARG A 59 -9.39 -1.90 17.82
CA ARG A 59 -9.26 -1.60 19.25
C ARG A 59 -8.07 -2.33 19.85
N VAL A 60 -7.56 -1.82 20.95
CA VAL A 60 -6.38 -2.37 21.66
C VAL A 60 -6.55 -3.84 22.07
N GLY A 61 -7.78 -4.26 22.41
CA GLY A 61 -8.09 -5.64 22.80
C GLY A 61 -8.36 -6.59 21.63
N ASP A 62 -8.39 -6.09 20.40
CA ASP A 62 -8.69 -6.92 19.24
C ASP A 62 -7.52 -7.85 18.93
N LYS A 63 -7.84 -9.07 18.52
CA LYS A 63 -6.87 -10.00 17.94
C LYS A 63 -6.89 -9.84 16.43
N VAL A 64 -5.71 -9.80 15.84
CA VAL A 64 -5.52 -9.68 14.39
C VAL A 64 -4.67 -10.84 13.88
N PRO A 65 -4.84 -11.25 12.61
CA PRO A 65 -3.95 -12.23 12.00
C PRO A 65 -2.54 -11.65 11.83
N TYR A 66 -1.55 -12.43 12.23
CA TYR A 66 -0.14 -12.23 11.95
C TYR A 66 0.27 -13.29 10.94
N ASP A 67 0.29 -12.93 9.66
CA ASP A 67 0.76 -13.78 8.58
C ASP A 67 2.29 -13.71 8.51
N ILE A 68 2.93 -14.82 8.89
CA ILE A 68 4.38 -14.94 9.03
C ILE A 68 4.87 -15.93 7.99
N CYS A 69 5.70 -15.44 7.06
CA CYS A 69 6.25 -16.23 5.98
C CYS A 69 7.49 -17.00 6.45
N LEU A 70 7.61 -18.25 6.02
CA LEU A 70 8.83 -19.04 6.15
C LEU A 70 9.75 -18.81 4.93
N PRO A 71 11.03 -19.23 4.99
CA PRO A 71 11.95 -19.09 3.86
C PRO A 71 11.50 -19.82 2.58
N ASP A 72 10.64 -20.85 2.71
CA ASP A 72 10.04 -21.58 1.59
C ASP A 72 8.74 -20.95 1.06
N HIS A 73 8.41 -19.74 1.52
CA HIS A 73 7.20 -18.98 1.19
C HIS A 73 5.89 -19.58 1.70
N SER A 74 5.93 -20.64 2.53
CA SER A 74 4.75 -21.04 3.28
C SER A 74 4.36 -19.97 4.31
N VAL A 75 3.07 -19.83 4.58
CA VAL A 75 2.54 -18.79 5.49
C VAL A 75 1.91 -19.44 6.71
N LEU A 76 2.37 -19.02 7.87
CA LEU A 76 1.82 -19.37 9.17
C LEU A 76 1.05 -18.17 9.73
N THR A 77 -0.23 -18.37 10.04
CA THR A 77 -1.09 -17.29 10.57
C THR A 77 -1.33 -17.47 12.06
N LEU A 78 -0.87 -16.53 12.87
CA LEU A 78 -1.14 -16.49 14.32
C LEU A 78 -2.22 -15.45 14.65
N GLN A 79 -3.11 -15.76 15.60
CA GLN A 79 -4.11 -14.81 16.10
C GLN A 79 -3.65 -14.17 17.40
N LEU A 80 -3.08 -12.96 17.32
CA LEU A 80 -2.45 -12.27 18.44
C LEU A 80 -3.06 -10.89 18.66
N PRO A 81 -2.96 -10.31 19.88
CA PRO A 81 -3.39 -8.95 20.13
C PRO A 81 -2.76 -7.96 19.13
N VAL A 82 -3.50 -6.92 18.74
CA VAL A 82 -2.98 -5.87 17.85
C VAL A 82 -1.72 -5.20 18.40
N THR A 83 -1.59 -5.13 19.73
CA THR A 83 -0.44 -4.53 20.42
C THR A 83 0.67 -5.53 20.75
N ALA A 84 0.59 -6.77 20.25
CA ALA A 84 1.59 -7.80 20.52
C ALA A 84 2.98 -7.32 20.14
N SER A 85 3.93 -7.57 21.05
CA SER A 85 5.34 -7.34 20.84
C SER A 85 5.98 -8.44 20.02
N VAL A 86 7.12 -8.16 19.39
CA VAL A 86 7.91 -9.18 18.68
C VAL A 86 8.25 -10.35 19.62
N ARG A 87 8.57 -10.10 20.89
CA ARG A 87 8.77 -11.17 21.89
C ARG A 87 7.55 -12.08 22.04
N GLU A 88 6.35 -11.52 22.11
CA GLU A 88 5.11 -12.29 22.23
C GLU A 88 4.80 -13.07 20.94
N VAL A 89 5.04 -12.46 19.78
CA VAL A 89 4.92 -13.15 18.47
C VAL A 89 5.88 -14.34 18.41
N MET A 90 7.14 -14.15 18.77
CA MET A 90 8.16 -15.21 18.77
C MET A 90 7.87 -16.30 19.81
N ALA A 91 7.31 -15.94 20.96
CA ALA A 91 6.89 -16.90 21.97
C ALA A 91 5.70 -17.75 21.51
N ALA A 92 4.77 -17.17 20.75
CA ALA A 92 3.66 -17.89 20.13
C ALA A 92 4.15 -18.83 19.02
N LEU A 93 5.05 -18.37 18.14
CA LEU A 93 5.70 -19.21 17.13
C LEU A 93 6.44 -20.41 17.75
N ALA A 94 7.04 -20.24 18.93
CA ALA A 94 7.74 -21.32 19.62
C ALA A 94 6.84 -22.46 20.11
N GLN A 95 5.52 -22.30 20.07
CA GLN A 95 4.54 -23.35 20.37
C GLN A 95 4.13 -24.15 19.12
N GLU A 96 4.48 -23.67 17.92
CA GLU A 96 4.12 -24.31 16.66
C GLU A 96 5.12 -25.42 16.30
N ASP A 97 4.61 -26.46 15.63
CA ASP A 97 5.43 -27.59 15.20
C ASP A 97 6.48 -27.15 14.16
N GLY A 98 7.74 -27.54 14.36
CA GLY A 98 8.84 -27.19 13.45
C GLY A 98 9.64 -25.94 13.84
N TRP A 99 9.33 -25.31 14.98
CA TRP A 99 10.10 -24.18 15.50
C TRP A 99 11.59 -24.52 15.73
N THR A 100 12.49 -23.64 15.28
CA THR A 100 13.92 -23.74 15.56
C THR A 100 14.38 -22.62 16.50
N LYS A 101 15.14 -22.98 17.54
CA LYS A 101 15.68 -22.00 18.49
C LYS A 101 16.68 -21.07 17.80
N GLY A 102 16.53 -19.77 18.05
CA GLY A 102 17.47 -18.74 17.57
C GLY A 102 17.03 -18.00 16.31
N GLN A 103 15.85 -18.33 15.76
CA GLN A 103 15.24 -17.57 14.68
C GLN A 103 14.91 -16.13 15.12
N VAL A 104 14.79 -15.24 14.14
CA VAL A 104 14.43 -13.83 14.30
C VAL A 104 13.26 -13.46 13.40
N LEU A 105 12.44 -12.52 13.86
CA LEU A 105 11.38 -11.92 13.05
C LEU A 105 11.95 -10.75 12.27
N VAL A 106 11.80 -10.80 10.95
CA VAL A 106 12.25 -9.75 10.03
C VAL A 106 11.07 -9.26 9.19
N LYS A 107 11.16 -8.02 8.74
CA LYS A 107 10.25 -7.45 7.77
C LYS A 107 10.95 -7.39 6.42
N VAL A 108 10.36 -7.97 5.39
CA VAL A 108 10.91 -7.99 4.02
C VAL A 108 10.03 -7.14 3.13
N ASN A 109 10.62 -6.23 2.34
CA ASN A 109 9.89 -5.42 1.36
C ASN A 109 9.86 -6.09 -0.03
N SER A 110 9.12 -5.51 -0.97
CA SER A 110 9.01 -6.04 -2.34
C SER A 110 10.31 -5.99 -3.15
N ALA A 111 11.32 -5.23 -2.70
CA ALA A 111 12.63 -5.18 -3.33
C ALA A 111 13.60 -6.26 -2.80
N GLY A 112 13.22 -6.98 -1.74
CA GLY A 112 14.07 -7.98 -1.09
C GLY A 112 14.87 -7.45 0.09
N ASP A 113 14.73 -6.18 0.45
CA ASP A 113 15.39 -5.65 1.64
C ASP A 113 14.73 -6.24 2.89
N ALA A 114 15.54 -6.88 3.74
CA ALA A 114 15.12 -7.46 5.00
C ALA A 114 15.63 -6.63 6.18
N ILE A 115 14.73 -6.27 7.10
CA ILE A 115 15.04 -5.50 8.30
C ILE A 115 14.61 -6.29 9.53
N GLY A 116 15.56 -6.58 10.43
CA GLY A 116 15.28 -7.23 11.71
C GLY A 116 14.44 -6.35 12.63
N LEU A 117 13.43 -6.94 13.26
CA LEU A 117 12.54 -6.24 14.19
C LEU A 117 13.05 -6.34 15.62
N GLN A 118 12.97 -5.22 16.36
CA GLN A 118 13.39 -5.18 17.75
C GLN A 118 12.44 -5.99 18.64
N PRO A 119 12.93 -6.75 19.64
CA PRO A 119 12.09 -7.60 20.49
C PRO A 119 10.94 -6.85 21.17
N ASP A 120 11.16 -5.60 21.56
CA ASP A 120 10.18 -4.77 22.27
C ASP A 120 9.27 -3.94 21.32
N ALA A 121 9.49 -4.01 20.01
CA ALA A 121 8.59 -3.39 19.03
C ALA A 121 7.22 -4.04 19.08
N ARG A 122 6.16 -3.23 18.96
CA ARG A 122 4.75 -3.64 19.08
C ARG A 122 3.97 -3.26 17.83
N GLY A 123 2.85 -3.94 17.59
CA GLY A 123 1.97 -3.62 16.45
C GLY A 123 2.65 -3.83 15.10
N VAL A 124 3.57 -4.80 15.03
CA VAL A 124 4.38 -5.02 13.82
C VAL A 124 3.56 -5.51 12.64
N ALA A 125 2.40 -6.12 12.87
CA ALA A 125 1.47 -6.51 11.80
C ALA A 125 0.73 -5.31 11.19
N THR A 126 0.35 -4.31 11.99
CA THR A 126 -0.40 -3.14 11.51
C THR A 126 0.50 -2.07 10.91
N SER A 127 1.77 -2.03 11.32
CA SER A 127 2.76 -1.06 10.86
C SER A 127 3.54 -1.49 9.60
N LEU A 128 3.16 -2.60 8.97
CA LEU A 128 3.71 -3.01 7.67
C LEU A 128 3.37 -1.99 6.58
N GLY A 129 4.35 -1.68 5.74
CA GLY A 129 4.17 -1.01 4.47
C GLY A 129 3.37 -1.85 3.47
N LEU A 130 3.08 -1.27 2.30
CA LEU A 130 2.11 -1.82 1.34
C LEU A 130 2.33 -3.27 0.94
N ASN A 131 3.57 -3.61 0.58
CA ASN A 131 3.96 -4.96 0.15
C ASN A 131 5.03 -5.51 1.09
N GLU A 132 5.01 -5.12 2.35
CA GLU A 132 5.91 -5.71 3.35
C GLU A 132 5.24 -6.93 3.97
N ARG A 133 6.04 -7.95 4.23
CA ARG A 133 5.63 -9.18 4.89
C ARG A 133 6.56 -9.47 6.05
N LEU A 134 6.02 -10.11 7.08
CA LEU A 134 6.80 -10.64 8.18
C LEU A 134 7.37 -11.99 7.75
N PHE A 135 8.64 -12.20 8.04
CA PHE A 135 9.32 -13.48 7.86
C PHE A 135 9.95 -13.90 9.17
N VAL A 136 9.99 -15.21 9.40
CA VAL A 136 10.83 -15.80 10.45
C VAL A 136 11.93 -16.62 9.82
N VAL A 137 13.17 -16.34 10.23
CA VAL A 137 14.37 -16.90 9.58
C VAL A 137 15.51 -17.01 10.59
N ASN A 138 16.48 -17.89 10.31
CA ASN A 138 17.72 -17.87 11.08
C ASN A 138 18.52 -16.59 10.76
N PRO A 139 19.15 -15.93 11.76
CA PRO A 139 19.92 -14.70 11.54
C PRO A 139 21.00 -14.82 10.45
N GLN A 140 21.54 -16.03 10.27
CA GLN A 140 22.58 -16.33 9.29
C GLN A 140 22.03 -16.37 7.86
N GLU A 141 20.75 -16.71 7.67
CA GLU A 141 20.09 -16.93 6.38
C GLU A 141 19.27 -15.72 5.92
N VAL A 142 19.25 -14.61 6.68
CA VAL A 142 18.48 -13.39 6.35
C VAL A 142 18.81 -12.88 4.94
N HIS A 143 20.08 -13.00 4.52
CA HIS A 143 20.56 -12.56 3.21
C HIS A 143 20.12 -13.47 2.04
N GLU A 144 19.60 -14.66 2.33
CA GLU A 144 19.09 -15.62 1.34
C GLU A 144 17.58 -15.44 1.11
N LEU A 145 16.91 -14.63 1.94
CA LEU A 145 15.47 -14.38 1.80
C LEU A 145 15.17 -13.67 0.48
N THR A 146 14.08 -14.13 -0.14
CA THR A 146 13.49 -13.49 -1.31
C THR A 146 12.08 -13.03 -0.98
N PRO A 147 11.59 -11.93 -1.59
CA PRO A 147 10.21 -11.52 -1.43
C PRO A 147 9.25 -12.65 -1.79
N HIS A 148 8.18 -12.79 -1.00
CA HIS A 148 7.06 -13.66 -1.34
C HIS A 148 6.47 -13.22 -2.70
N PRO A 149 6.01 -14.14 -3.57
CA PRO A 149 5.44 -13.78 -4.88
C PRO A 149 4.35 -12.71 -4.82
N ASP A 150 3.48 -12.79 -3.81
CA ASP A 150 2.44 -11.77 -3.53
C ASP A 150 2.98 -10.39 -3.10
N GLN A 151 4.29 -10.17 -3.01
CA GLN A 151 4.87 -8.85 -2.80
C GLN A 151 5.21 -8.14 -4.13
N LEU A 152 5.26 -8.89 -5.24
CA LEU A 152 5.80 -8.43 -6.54
C LEU A 152 4.81 -7.68 -7.42
N GLY A 153 3.51 -7.85 -7.20
CA GLY A 153 2.50 -7.09 -7.92
C GLY A 153 1.63 -7.85 -8.89
N PRO A 154 0.53 -7.24 -9.37
CA PRO A 154 -0.10 -7.65 -10.60
C PRO A 154 0.87 -7.43 -11.74
N THR A 155 0.85 -8.37 -12.66
CA THR A 155 1.54 -8.29 -13.94
C THR A 155 0.64 -7.72 -15.04
N VAL A 156 -0.66 -7.55 -14.76
CA VAL A 156 -1.69 -7.08 -15.69
C VAL A 156 -2.49 -5.96 -15.05
N GLY A 157 -2.65 -4.85 -15.77
CA GLY A 157 -3.41 -3.68 -15.30
C GLY A 157 -4.92 -3.89 -15.36
N SER A 158 -5.68 -2.99 -14.75
CA SER A 158 -7.15 -3.03 -14.68
C SER A 158 -7.83 -1.89 -15.45
N ALA A 159 -7.10 -1.25 -16.38
CA ALA A 159 -7.55 -0.10 -17.17
C ALA A 159 -8.92 -0.29 -17.84
N GLU A 160 -9.21 -1.47 -18.41
CA GLU A 160 -10.51 -1.75 -19.05
C GLU A 160 -11.68 -1.68 -18.05
N GLY A 161 -11.49 -2.24 -16.84
CA GLY A 161 -12.47 -2.16 -15.78
C GLY A 161 -12.63 -0.74 -15.25
N LEU A 162 -11.52 0.01 -15.16
CA LEU A 162 -11.56 1.41 -14.77
C LEU A 162 -12.34 2.24 -15.76
N ASP A 163 -12.24 2.00 -17.06
CA ASP A 163 -12.97 2.74 -18.10
C ASP A 163 -14.50 2.68 -17.93
N LEU A 164 -15.03 1.58 -17.37
CA LEU A 164 -16.45 1.39 -17.11
C LEU A 164 -16.99 2.26 -15.96
N VAL A 165 -16.12 2.74 -15.07
CA VAL A 165 -16.52 3.54 -13.89
C VAL A 165 -16.21 5.02 -14.13
N SER A 166 -17.15 5.92 -13.86
CA SER A 166 -16.87 7.35 -14.04
C SER A 166 -15.86 7.86 -13.01
N ALA A 167 -15.08 8.89 -13.35
CA ALA A 167 -14.12 9.48 -12.41
C ALA A 167 -14.83 10.10 -11.18
N LYS A 168 -16.08 10.54 -11.33
CA LYS A 168 -16.90 11.09 -10.24
C LYS A 168 -17.34 10.01 -9.27
N ASP A 169 -17.81 8.86 -9.78
CA ASP A 169 -18.28 7.75 -8.93
C ASP A 169 -17.10 7.14 -8.19
N LEU A 170 -15.96 6.98 -8.87
CA LEU A 170 -14.71 6.55 -8.27
C LEU A 170 -14.26 7.51 -7.15
N ALA A 171 -14.34 8.84 -7.38
CA ALA A 171 -14.05 9.82 -6.33
C ALA A 171 -14.97 9.68 -5.12
N GLY A 172 -16.28 9.48 -5.35
CA GLY A 172 -17.25 9.23 -4.30
C GLY A 172 -16.88 8.02 -3.44
N GLN A 173 -16.62 6.87 -4.07
CA GLN A 173 -16.23 5.64 -3.36
C GLN A 173 -14.92 5.80 -2.57
N LEU A 174 -13.91 6.45 -3.15
CA LEU A 174 -12.65 6.73 -2.45
C LEU A 174 -12.87 7.64 -1.24
N THR A 175 -13.71 8.67 -1.38
CA THR A 175 -14.03 9.60 -0.30
C THR A 175 -14.82 8.93 0.81
N ASP A 176 -15.82 8.11 0.51
CA ASP A 176 -16.59 7.38 1.51
C ASP A 176 -15.69 6.41 2.30
N HIS A 177 -14.80 5.70 1.61
CA HIS A 177 -13.84 4.79 2.24
C HIS A 177 -12.84 5.54 3.13
N ASP A 178 -12.18 6.57 2.59
CA ASP A 178 -11.22 7.38 3.34
C ASP A 178 -11.86 8.05 4.56
N TRP A 179 -13.11 8.50 4.43
CA TRP A 179 -13.87 9.08 5.53
C TRP A 179 -14.13 8.06 6.63
N SER A 180 -14.46 6.82 6.26
CA SER A 180 -14.63 5.72 7.23
C SER A 180 -13.33 5.45 7.99
N LEU A 181 -12.21 5.30 7.28
CA LEU A 181 -10.89 5.10 7.89
C LEU A 181 -10.48 6.27 8.79
N PHE A 182 -10.70 7.50 8.33
CA PHE A 182 -10.36 8.70 9.09
C PHE A 182 -11.16 8.80 10.40
N ASN A 183 -12.46 8.46 10.37
CA ASN A 183 -13.30 8.44 11.57
C ASN A 183 -12.98 7.29 12.53
N SER A 184 -12.26 6.26 12.09
CA SER A 184 -11.76 5.20 12.98
C SER A 184 -10.54 5.64 13.78
N ILE A 185 -9.86 6.74 13.41
CA ILE A 185 -8.67 7.23 14.12
C ILE A 185 -9.07 7.93 15.41
N HIS A 186 -8.62 7.39 16.55
CA HIS A 186 -8.78 8.08 17.82
C HIS A 186 -7.71 9.17 18.00
N GLN A 187 -8.06 10.31 18.61
CA GLN A 187 -7.11 11.43 18.80
C GLN A 187 -5.84 11.04 19.59
N VAL A 188 -5.97 10.06 20.49
CA VAL A 188 -4.84 9.52 21.26
C VAL A 188 -3.82 8.83 20.35
N GLU A 189 -4.23 8.24 19.23
CA GLU A 189 -3.30 7.64 18.25
C GLU A 189 -2.35 8.69 17.67
N LEU A 190 -2.86 9.88 17.36
CA LEU A 190 -2.06 10.99 16.84
C LEU A 190 -1.06 11.51 17.90
N ILE A 191 -1.50 11.65 19.15
CA ILE A 191 -0.65 12.08 20.26
C ILE A 191 0.47 11.06 20.48
N TYR A 192 0.12 9.78 20.52
CA TYR A 192 1.08 8.70 20.72
C TYR A 192 2.08 8.61 19.57
N TYR A 193 1.61 8.72 18.32
CA TYR A 193 2.48 8.71 17.14
C TYR A 193 3.46 9.89 17.13
N ALA A 194 3.03 11.09 17.54
CA ALA A 194 3.87 12.28 17.55
C ALA A 194 4.90 12.29 18.69
N LEU A 195 4.54 11.77 19.87
CA LEU A 195 5.42 11.76 21.06
C LEU A 195 6.34 10.53 21.12
N GLY A 196 6.09 9.54 20.27
CA GLY A 196 6.79 8.26 20.25
C GLY A 196 6.38 7.33 21.40
N PRO A 197 6.96 6.11 21.46
CA PRO A 197 6.61 5.08 22.45
C PRO A 197 7.04 5.46 23.87
N GLN A 198 6.38 6.42 24.50
CA GLN A 198 6.62 6.82 25.88
C GLN A 198 5.50 6.29 26.78
N HIS A 199 5.88 5.37 27.67
CA HIS A 199 5.23 5.00 28.94
C HIS A 199 3.74 4.56 28.97
N LEU A 200 2.97 4.68 27.89
CA LEU A 200 1.59 4.24 27.81
C LEU A 200 1.53 2.83 27.21
N ARG A 201 1.36 1.81 28.07
CA ARG A 201 1.43 0.40 27.69
C ARG A 201 0.22 -0.13 26.91
N ASP A 202 -0.81 0.68 26.68
CA ASP A 202 -2.12 0.21 26.18
C ASP A 202 -2.71 1.09 25.07
N VAL A 203 -1.87 1.62 24.17
CA VAL A 203 -2.32 2.37 22.99
C VAL A 203 -1.86 1.67 21.72
N THR A 204 -2.76 1.54 20.75
CA THR A 204 -2.46 1.08 19.39
C THR A 204 -2.57 2.27 18.44
N THR A 205 -1.69 2.36 17.44
CA THR A 205 -1.74 3.34 16.34
C THR A 205 -2.28 2.72 15.05
N ALA A 206 -2.92 1.55 15.14
CA ALA A 206 -3.33 0.76 13.99
C ALA A 206 -4.27 1.49 13.02
N ASN A 207 -5.21 2.30 13.50
CA ASN A 207 -6.12 3.02 12.59
C ASN A 207 -5.40 4.17 11.89
N LEU A 208 -4.53 4.88 12.62
CA LEU A 208 -3.68 5.91 12.03
C LEU A 208 -2.72 5.32 10.98
N GLU A 209 -2.05 4.22 11.29
CA GLU A 209 -1.15 3.50 10.36
C GLU A 209 -1.90 3.01 9.13
N ARG A 210 -3.10 2.44 9.32
CA ARG A 210 -3.98 2.04 8.21
C ARG A 210 -4.34 3.22 7.31
N PHE A 211 -4.67 4.39 7.87
CA PHE A 211 -4.96 5.59 7.09
C PHE A 211 -3.74 6.16 6.37
N MET A 212 -2.56 6.14 7.00
CA MET A 212 -1.30 6.54 6.33
C MET A 212 -0.91 5.55 5.22
N ARG A 213 -1.12 4.25 5.42
CA ARG A 213 -0.91 3.23 4.39
C ARG A 213 -1.82 3.44 3.20
N ARG A 214 -3.08 3.83 3.43
CA ARG A 214 -4.05 4.15 2.37
C ARG A 214 -3.57 5.23 1.41
N PHE A 215 -2.91 6.28 1.92
CA PHE A 215 -2.30 7.32 1.08
C PHE A 215 -1.30 6.72 0.09
N ASN A 216 -0.38 5.89 0.61
CA ASN A 216 0.63 5.25 -0.23
C ASN A 216 -0.02 4.29 -1.23
N GLU A 217 -1.03 3.52 -0.79
CA GLU A 217 -1.76 2.58 -1.63
C GLU A 217 -2.31 3.28 -2.88
N LEU A 218 -3.02 4.39 -2.68
CA LEU A 218 -3.62 5.13 -3.78
C LEU A 218 -2.56 5.79 -4.68
N GLN A 219 -1.47 6.31 -4.10
CA GLN A 219 -0.35 6.85 -4.84
C GLN A 219 0.27 5.82 -5.78
N TYR A 220 0.59 4.63 -5.25
CA TYR A 220 1.21 3.56 -6.04
C TYR A 220 0.24 2.89 -6.99
N TRP A 221 -1.05 2.83 -6.66
CA TRP A 221 -2.08 2.35 -7.59
C TRP A 221 -2.14 3.18 -8.87
N VAL A 222 -2.14 4.51 -8.77
CA VAL A 222 -2.10 5.39 -9.95
C VAL A 222 -0.87 5.11 -10.81
N ALA A 223 0.31 5.00 -10.19
CA ALA A 223 1.54 4.69 -10.92
C ALA A 223 1.49 3.28 -11.56
N THR A 224 0.95 2.30 -10.84
CA THR A 224 0.78 0.91 -11.28
C THR A 224 -0.05 0.82 -12.54
N GLU A 225 -1.27 1.38 -12.51
CA GLU A 225 -2.20 1.29 -13.64
C GLU A 225 -1.66 1.96 -14.90
N LEU A 226 -0.95 3.08 -14.74
CA LEU A 226 -0.30 3.76 -15.86
C LEU A 226 0.89 2.97 -16.41
N CYS A 227 1.72 2.36 -15.55
CA CYS A 227 2.86 1.54 -15.97
C CYS A 227 2.41 0.23 -16.66
N LEU A 228 1.31 -0.37 -16.19
CA LEU A 228 0.75 -1.61 -16.74
C LEU A 228 -0.14 -1.39 -17.96
N CYS A 229 -0.37 -0.15 -18.39
CA CYS A 229 -1.06 0.15 -19.64
C CYS A 229 -0.04 0.32 -20.78
N PRO A 230 0.21 -0.71 -21.62
CA PRO A 230 1.32 -0.68 -22.57
C PRO A 230 1.12 0.31 -23.71
N VAL A 231 -0.13 0.45 -24.19
CA VAL A 231 -0.46 1.24 -25.38
C VAL A 231 -0.59 2.74 -25.03
N PRO A 232 0.15 3.65 -25.70
CA PRO A 232 0.16 5.08 -25.36
C PRO A 232 -1.21 5.77 -25.42
N GLY A 233 -2.06 5.42 -26.39
CA GLY A 233 -3.38 6.04 -26.57
C GLY A 233 -4.32 5.79 -25.38
N PRO A 234 -4.64 4.52 -25.05
CA PRO A 234 -5.37 4.16 -23.84
C PRO A 234 -4.71 4.69 -22.55
N ARG A 235 -3.38 4.62 -22.45
CA ARG A 235 -2.66 5.16 -21.28
C ARG A 235 -2.87 6.67 -21.11
N ALA A 236 -2.91 7.43 -22.21
CA ALA A 236 -3.24 8.85 -22.19
C ALA A 236 -4.69 9.14 -21.78
N GLN A 237 -5.64 8.24 -22.09
CA GLN A 237 -7.02 8.33 -21.61
C GLN A 237 -7.09 8.06 -20.10
N LEU A 238 -6.42 7.02 -19.63
CA LEU A 238 -6.31 6.69 -18.21
C LEU A 238 -5.66 7.82 -17.40
N LEU A 239 -4.61 8.44 -17.94
CA LEU A 239 -3.98 9.62 -17.36
C LEU A 239 -4.97 10.79 -17.19
N ARG A 240 -5.75 11.10 -18.23
CA ARG A 240 -6.82 12.12 -18.15
C ARG A 240 -7.88 11.75 -17.12
N LYS A 241 -8.21 10.46 -16.99
CA LYS A 241 -9.16 9.96 -16.00
C LYS A 241 -8.66 10.23 -14.58
N PHE A 242 -7.39 9.96 -14.27
CA PHE A 242 -6.80 10.26 -12.97
C PHE A 242 -6.75 11.76 -12.66
N ILE A 243 -6.52 12.61 -13.66
CA ILE A 243 -6.59 14.07 -13.49
C ILE A 243 -8.02 14.51 -13.16
N LYS A 244 -9.03 13.96 -13.84
CA LYS A 244 -10.44 14.22 -13.53
C LYS A 244 -10.82 13.70 -12.14
N LEU A 245 -10.32 12.52 -11.75
CA LEU A 245 -10.48 11.95 -10.42
C LEU A 245 -9.95 12.90 -9.35
N ALA A 246 -8.72 13.39 -9.52
CA ALA A 246 -8.13 14.37 -8.61
C ALA A 246 -8.98 15.66 -8.50
N ALA A 247 -9.50 16.17 -9.62
CA ALA A 247 -10.38 17.33 -9.59
C ALA A 247 -11.65 17.10 -8.75
N HIS A 248 -12.31 15.94 -8.90
CA HIS A 248 -13.48 15.59 -8.10
C HIS A 248 -13.13 15.36 -6.62
N LEU A 249 -12.00 14.73 -6.30
CA LEU A 249 -11.53 14.57 -4.92
C LEU A 249 -11.29 15.93 -4.24
N LYS A 250 -10.70 16.90 -4.95
CA LYS A 250 -10.52 18.28 -4.47
C LYS A 250 -11.87 18.97 -4.24
N GLU A 251 -12.82 18.83 -5.17
CA GLU A 251 -14.18 19.38 -5.05
C GLU A 251 -14.92 18.81 -3.83
N GLN A 252 -14.75 17.51 -3.55
CA GLN A 252 -15.28 16.81 -2.39
C GLN A 252 -14.52 17.13 -1.08
N LYS A 253 -13.45 17.93 -1.14
CA LYS A 253 -12.55 18.26 -0.02
C LYS A 253 -11.80 17.04 0.56
N ASN A 254 -11.74 15.91 -0.16
CA ASN A 254 -10.86 14.81 0.17
C ASN A 254 -9.43 15.12 -0.33
N LEU A 255 -8.75 15.95 0.46
CA LEU A 255 -7.40 16.40 0.12
C LEU A 255 -6.35 15.28 0.25
N ASN A 256 -6.60 14.29 1.11
CA ASN A 256 -5.70 13.15 1.30
C ASN A 256 -5.55 12.35 0.00
N SER A 257 -6.67 11.86 -0.53
CA SER A 257 -6.68 11.14 -1.81
C SER A 257 -6.29 12.02 -2.99
N PHE A 258 -6.69 13.31 -3.00
CA PHE A 258 -6.24 14.25 -4.02
C PHE A 258 -4.71 14.30 -4.12
N PHE A 259 -4.02 14.50 -2.99
CA PHE A 259 -2.55 14.56 -2.99
C PHE A 259 -1.91 13.20 -3.31
N ALA A 260 -2.48 12.09 -2.86
CA ALA A 260 -2.00 10.75 -3.22
C ALA A 260 -2.02 10.54 -4.74
N VAL A 261 -3.14 10.89 -5.41
CA VAL A 261 -3.23 10.82 -6.88
C VAL A 261 -2.20 11.75 -7.53
N MET A 262 -2.05 12.98 -7.06
CA MET A 262 -1.07 13.93 -7.61
C MET A 262 0.38 13.43 -7.46
N PHE A 263 0.72 12.79 -6.34
CA PHE A 263 2.03 12.18 -6.14
C PHE A 263 2.23 10.96 -7.02
N GLY A 264 1.19 10.14 -7.25
CA GLY A 264 1.25 9.03 -8.20
C GLY A 264 1.54 9.51 -9.62
N LEU A 265 0.87 10.58 -10.05
CA LEU A 265 1.10 11.22 -11.35
C LEU A 265 2.48 11.89 -11.47
N SER A 266 3.04 12.37 -10.35
CA SER A 266 4.35 13.01 -10.28
C SER A 266 5.51 12.02 -10.11
N ASN A 267 5.21 10.72 -9.96
CA ASN A 267 6.22 9.68 -9.85
C ASN A 267 7.16 9.69 -11.07
N SER A 268 8.47 9.48 -10.86
CA SER A 268 9.48 9.49 -11.92
C SER A 268 9.18 8.49 -13.04
N ALA A 269 8.51 7.38 -12.72
CA ALA A 269 8.10 6.40 -13.69
C ALA A 269 7.01 6.87 -14.65
N ILE A 270 6.18 7.81 -14.19
CA ILE A 270 5.08 8.37 -14.96
C ILE A 270 5.53 9.66 -15.65
N SER A 271 6.26 10.54 -14.97
CA SER A 271 6.72 11.82 -15.53
C SER A 271 7.64 11.65 -16.74
N ARG A 272 8.39 10.53 -16.84
CA ARG A 272 9.23 10.21 -18.01
C ARG A 272 8.44 9.77 -19.26
N LEU A 273 7.13 9.51 -19.17
CA LEU A 273 6.32 9.01 -20.28
C LEU A 273 5.93 10.10 -21.29
N ALA A 274 6.91 10.78 -21.90
CA ALA A 274 6.72 11.98 -22.73
C ALA A 274 5.58 11.86 -23.76
N HIS A 275 5.60 10.82 -24.60
CA HIS A 275 4.56 10.55 -25.61
C HIS A 275 3.13 10.45 -25.02
N THR A 276 3.02 9.98 -23.76
CA THR A 276 1.72 9.88 -23.08
C THR A 276 1.24 11.25 -22.62
N TRP A 277 2.14 12.11 -22.16
CA TRP A 277 1.84 13.47 -21.73
C TRP A 277 1.48 14.39 -22.91
N GLU A 278 2.24 14.28 -24.01
CA GLU A 278 2.03 15.05 -25.24
C GLU A 278 0.66 14.78 -25.89
N VAL A 279 0.26 13.51 -25.96
CA VAL A 279 -1.05 13.08 -26.47
C VAL A 279 -2.16 13.25 -25.40
N GLY A 280 -1.76 13.22 -24.13
CA GLY A 280 -2.63 13.17 -22.97
C GLY A 280 -3.24 14.51 -22.61
N VAL A 281 -2.45 15.57 -22.52
CA VAL A 281 -2.88 16.81 -21.85
C VAL A 281 -2.02 18.00 -22.29
N VAL A 282 -2.66 19.10 -22.71
CA VAL A 282 -2.11 20.44 -22.51
C VAL A 282 -2.20 20.72 -21.01
N TRP A 283 -1.17 20.33 -20.24
CA TRP A 283 -1.08 20.61 -18.81
C TRP A 283 -0.98 22.13 -18.62
N ARG A 284 -2.10 22.82 -18.42
CA ARG A 284 -2.08 24.06 -17.63
C ARG A 284 -2.21 23.64 -16.17
N ALA A 285 -1.62 24.40 -15.27
CA ALA A 285 -1.61 24.13 -13.83
C ALA A 285 -2.73 24.90 -13.08
N PRO A 286 -4.04 24.67 -13.29
CA PRO A 286 -5.07 25.25 -12.43
C PRO A 286 -5.39 24.38 -11.21
N LEU A 287 -4.98 23.11 -11.14
CA LEU A 287 -5.39 22.22 -10.04
C LEU A 287 -4.70 22.52 -8.70
N LEU A 288 -3.52 23.14 -8.71
CA LEU A 288 -2.80 23.57 -7.51
C LEU A 288 -3.01 25.05 -7.16
N ARG A 289 -3.84 25.78 -7.91
CA ARG A 289 -4.29 27.13 -7.54
C ARG A 289 -5.61 27.09 -6.78
#